data_AF-A0A8C5W7B8-F1
#
_entry.id   AF-A0A8C5W7B8-F1
#
_cell.length_a   1.000
_cell.length_b   1.000
_cell.length_c   1.000
_cell.angle_alpha   90.00
_cell.angle_beta   90.00
_cell.angle_gamma   90.00
#
_symmetry.space_group_name_H-M   'P 1'
#
loop_
_entity.id
_entity.type
_entity.pdbx_description
1 polymer ?
#
loop_
_entity_poly.entity_id
_entity_poly.type
_entity_poly.pdbx_seq_one_letter_code
_entity_poly.pdbx_strand_id
1 'polypeptide(L)'
;MDEADRQLLRRSRVRLVSELQVVLLWDALLSRELFTPDMIEDIQRAGSGSRRDQARQLIIDLETRGSQALPLFISCLEDTGQDGLASFLRTSRHSAKLSKPTPGNPTPVVLRPEPPRPVDTGSGGFSDVWQKDHGFEVASTSPEDRLSGSNPETDATPFQEGSGTMDQPDAMSSLPTPSDIFVSYSTFPGFVSWRDTKSGSWYVETLDSIFEQWAHVEDLQSLLLRVANAVSVKGIYKQMPGCFNFLRKKLFFKTQ
;
A
#
# COMPACT_ATOMS: atom_id res chain seq x y z
N MET A 1 -16.00 -13.25 -0.94
CA MET A 1 -14.91 -13.65 -0.02
C MET A 1 -15.02 -12.85 1.27
N ASP A 2 -14.64 -13.40 2.42
CA ASP A 2 -14.60 -12.64 3.66
C ASP A 2 -13.42 -11.66 3.66
N GLU A 3 -13.51 -10.57 4.41
CA GLU A 3 -12.45 -9.55 4.42
C GLU A 3 -11.11 -10.06 4.97
N ALA A 4 -11.16 -10.98 5.93
CA ALA A 4 -9.97 -11.66 6.45
C ALA A 4 -9.28 -12.49 5.35
N ASP A 5 -10.05 -13.17 4.51
CA ASP A 5 -9.55 -14.00 3.42
C ASP A 5 -8.94 -13.12 2.30
N ARG A 6 -9.53 -11.95 1.99
CA ARG A 6 -8.94 -10.96 1.07
C ARG A 6 -7.64 -10.37 1.59
N GLN A 7 -7.61 -9.97 2.86
CA GLN A 7 -6.39 -9.44 3.47
C GLN A 7 -5.26 -10.45 3.47
N LEU A 8 -5.57 -11.73 3.68
CA LEU A 8 -4.60 -12.83 3.59
C LEU A 8 -4.01 -12.94 2.19
N LEU A 9 -4.83 -12.93 1.13
CA LEU A 9 -4.36 -12.94 -0.26
C LEU A 9 -3.49 -11.73 -0.59
N ARG A 10 -3.87 -10.53 -0.14
CA ARG A 10 -3.10 -9.29 -0.37
C ARG A 10 -1.74 -9.31 0.32
N ARG A 11 -1.68 -9.79 1.56
CA ARG A 11 -0.42 -9.93 2.32
C ARG A 11 0.49 -11.00 1.72
N SER A 12 -0.08 -12.09 1.24
CA SER A 12 0.66 -13.21 0.66
C SER A 12 0.93 -13.05 -0.85
N ARG A 13 0.45 -11.97 -1.48
CA ARG A 13 0.54 -11.74 -2.93
C ARG A 13 1.94 -11.91 -3.51
N VAL A 14 2.96 -11.33 -2.86
CA VAL A 14 4.36 -11.40 -3.33
C VAL A 14 4.84 -12.85 -3.39
N ARG A 15 4.51 -13.62 -2.36
CA ARG A 15 4.89 -15.02 -2.24
C ARG A 15 4.11 -15.90 -3.21
N LEU A 16 2.79 -15.68 -3.31
CA LEU A 16 1.93 -16.38 -4.27
C LEU A 16 2.41 -16.15 -5.71
N VAL A 17 2.62 -14.91 -6.14
CA VAL A 17 3.10 -14.63 -7.52
C VAL A 17 4.48 -15.25 -7.78
N SER A 18 5.33 -15.36 -6.76
CA SER A 18 6.67 -15.91 -6.89
C SER A 18 6.69 -17.44 -6.93
N GLU A 19 5.89 -18.11 -6.11
CA GLU A 19 5.93 -19.57 -5.89
C GLU A 19 4.82 -20.34 -6.65
N LEU A 20 3.70 -19.70 -7.00
CA LEU A 20 2.53 -20.36 -7.57
C LEU A 20 2.80 -20.94 -8.97
N GLN A 21 2.60 -22.24 -9.12
CA GLN A 21 2.62 -22.92 -10.41
C GLN A 21 1.21 -22.94 -11.00
N VAL A 22 1.00 -22.13 -12.04
CA VAL A 22 -0.31 -21.96 -12.67
C VAL A 22 -0.64 -23.04 -13.70
N VAL A 23 0.36 -23.65 -14.33
CA VAL A 23 0.19 -24.61 -15.43
C VAL A 23 -0.60 -25.85 -15.00
N LEU A 24 -0.29 -26.40 -13.82
CA LEU A 24 -0.97 -27.59 -13.28
C LEU A 24 -2.29 -27.25 -12.58
N LEU A 25 -2.59 -25.96 -12.40
CA LEU A 25 -3.67 -25.49 -11.54
C LEU A 25 -4.99 -25.29 -12.29
N TRP A 26 -4.94 -25.07 -13.61
CA TRP A 26 -6.13 -24.78 -14.41
C TRP A 26 -7.18 -25.89 -14.37
N ASP A 27 -6.75 -27.15 -14.50
CA ASP A 27 -7.67 -28.31 -14.47
C ASP A 27 -8.32 -28.48 -13.09
N ALA A 28 -7.57 -28.23 -12.03
CA ALA A 28 -8.07 -28.26 -10.65
C ALA A 28 -9.05 -27.11 -10.36
N LEU A 29 -8.87 -25.95 -10.99
CA LEU A 29 -9.77 -24.80 -10.86
C LEU A 29 -11.07 -24.98 -11.65
N LEU A 30 -11.00 -25.62 -12.83
CA LEU A 30 -12.17 -25.97 -13.64
C LEU A 30 -13.02 -27.04 -12.97
N SER A 31 -12.39 -28.11 -12.48
CA SER A 31 -13.10 -29.24 -11.87
C SER A 31 -13.89 -28.85 -10.61
N ARG A 32 -13.45 -27.81 -9.91
CA ARG A 32 -14.12 -27.26 -8.71
C ARG A 32 -15.04 -26.06 -9.03
N GLU A 33 -15.32 -25.81 -10.31
CA GLU A 33 -16.13 -24.69 -10.83
C GLU A 33 -15.68 -23.32 -10.32
N LEU A 34 -14.41 -23.22 -9.92
CA LEU A 34 -13.89 -22.02 -9.31
C LEU A 34 -13.62 -20.95 -10.34
N PHE A 35 -13.37 -21.31 -11.59
CA PHE A 35 -13.39 -20.42 -12.76
C PHE A 35 -14.10 -21.12 -13.93
N THR A 36 -14.69 -20.35 -14.84
CA THR A 36 -15.17 -20.90 -16.11
C THR A 36 -14.02 -21.00 -17.11
N PRO A 37 -14.13 -21.83 -18.16
CA PRO A 37 -13.11 -21.93 -19.20
C PRO A 37 -12.74 -20.56 -19.79
N ASP A 38 -13.74 -19.74 -20.12
CA ASP A 38 -13.53 -18.41 -20.70
C ASP A 38 -12.70 -17.50 -19.76
N MET A 39 -13.01 -17.53 -18.45
CA MET A 39 -12.25 -16.75 -17.46
C MET A 39 -10.81 -17.24 -17.33
N ILE A 40 -10.56 -18.54 -17.45
CA ILE A 40 -9.19 -19.05 -17.41
C ILE A 40 -8.41 -18.59 -18.63
N GLU A 41 -9.02 -18.57 -19.81
CA GLU A 41 -8.34 -18.06 -21.00
C GLU A 41 -7.99 -16.57 -20.86
N ASP A 42 -8.89 -15.77 -20.28
CA ASP A 42 -8.63 -14.35 -19.98
C ASP A 42 -7.46 -14.19 -19.00
N ILE A 43 -7.43 -15.02 -17.95
CA ILE A 43 -6.33 -15.03 -16.97
C ILE A 43 -5.01 -15.45 -17.63
N GLN A 44 -5.03 -16.43 -18.55
CA GLN A 44 -3.83 -16.88 -19.26
C GLN A 44 -3.27 -15.82 -20.21
N ARG A 45 -4.15 -15.02 -20.83
CA ARG A 45 -3.79 -13.90 -21.71
C ARG A 45 -3.43 -12.62 -20.95
N ALA A 46 -3.54 -12.62 -19.62
CA ALA A 46 -3.32 -11.42 -18.82
C ALA A 46 -1.88 -10.90 -18.91
N GLY A 47 -1.75 -9.58 -19.14
CA GLY A 47 -0.47 -8.88 -19.21
C GLY A 47 0.42 -9.39 -20.34
N SER A 48 1.64 -9.83 -20.00
CA SER A 48 2.58 -10.39 -20.97
C SER A 48 2.40 -11.90 -21.21
N GLY A 49 1.39 -12.52 -20.59
CA GLY A 49 1.25 -13.98 -20.56
C GLY A 49 2.30 -14.69 -19.70
N SER A 50 3.11 -13.93 -18.94
CA SER A 50 4.09 -14.52 -18.03
C SER A 50 3.41 -15.26 -16.88
N ARG A 51 4.05 -16.33 -16.36
CA ARG A 51 3.56 -17.05 -15.16
C ARG A 51 3.20 -16.11 -14.01
N ARG A 52 3.98 -15.05 -13.81
CA ARG A 52 3.77 -14.08 -12.73
C ARG A 52 2.53 -13.22 -12.97
N ASP A 53 2.28 -12.82 -14.21
CA ASP A 53 1.10 -12.03 -14.56
C ASP A 53 -0.17 -12.87 -14.46
N GLN A 54 -0.13 -14.12 -14.94
CA GLN A 54 -1.21 -15.09 -14.77
C GLN A 54 -1.50 -15.36 -13.29
N ALA A 55 -0.47 -15.59 -12.47
CA ALA A 55 -0.63 -15.79 -11.03
C ALA A 55 -1.24 -14.56 -10.34
N ARG A 56 -0.82 -13.35 -10.73
CA ARG A 56 -1.37 -12.10 -10.18
C ARG A 56 -2.84 -11.94 -10.55
N GLN A 57 -3.18 -12.15 -11.81
CA GLN A 57 -4.54 -12.01 -12.31
C GLN A 57 -5.46 -13.05 -11.66
N LEU A 58 -5.01 -14.30 -11.55
CA LEU A 58 -5.73 -15.36 -10.84
C LEU A 58 -6.10 -14.94 -9.41
N ILE A 59 -5.15 -14.39 -8.65
CA ILE A 59 -5.39 -13.99 -7.25
C ILE A 59 -6.40 -12.83 -7.17
N ILE A 60 -6.34 -11.89 -8.11
CA ILE A 60 -7.28 -10.77 -8.19
C ILE A 60 -8.68 -11.29 -8.46
N ASP A 61 -8.82 -12.14 -9.49
CA ASP A 61 -10.11 -12.66 -9.90
C ASP A 61 -10.67 -13.62 -8.84
N LEU A 62 -9.81 -14.32 -8.10
CA LEU A 62 -10.20 -15.17 -6.97
C LEU A 62 -10.94 -14.37 -5.88
N GLU A 63 -10.60 -13.09 -5.64
CA GLU A 63 -11.32 -12.25 -4.66
C GLU A 63 -12.81 -12.06 -5.04
N THR A 64 -13.16 -12.21 -6.32
CA THR A 64 -14.51 -12.03 -6.87
C THR A 64 -15.37 -13.29 -6.83
N ARG A 65 -14.77 -14.49 -6.66
CA ARG A 65 -15.46 -15.80 -6.78
C ARG A 65 -16.28 -16.25 -5.57
N GLY A 66 -16.50 -15.38 -4.57
CA GLY A 66 -17.37 -15.66 -3.43
C GLY A 66 -16.66 -16.08 -2.14
N SER A 67 -17.41 -16.49 -1.11
CA SER A 67 -16.87 -16.80 0.24
C SER A 67 -16.10 -18.12 0.32
N GLN A 68 -16.45 -19.09 -0.54
CA GLN A 68 -15.78 -20.39 -0.61
C GLN A 68 -14.61 -20.44 -1.61
N ALA A 69 -14.29 -19.33 -2.27
CA ALA A 69 -13.21 -19.26 -3.24
C ALA A 69 -11.84 -19.61 -2.64
N LEU A 70 -11.46 -19.00 -1.51
CA LEU A 70 -10.18 -19.28 -0.85
C LEU A 70 -10.04 -20.74 -0.36
N PRO A 71 -11.01 -21.36 0.35
CA PRO A 71 -10.88 -22.77 0.75
C PRO A 71 -10.77 -23.72 -0.44
N LEU A 72 -11.58 -23.51 -1.48
CA LEU A 72 -11.53 -24.34 -2.68
C LEU A 72 -10.19 -24.19 -3.41
N PHE A 73 -9.67 -22.96 -3.49
CA PHE A 73 -8.34 -22.69 -4.02
C PHE A 73 -7.22 -23.40 -3.25
N ILE A 74 -7.28 -23.40 -1.91
CA ILE A 74 -6.31 -24.14 -1.08
C ILE A 74 -6.36 -25.64 -1.40
N SER A 75 -7.56 -26.21 -1.58
CA SER A 75 -7.69 -27.61 -1.98
C SER A 75 -7.17 -27.88 -3.40
N CYS A 76 -7.32 -26.95 -4.35
CA CYS A 76 -6.66 -27.07 -5.66
C CYS A 76 -5.12 -27.10 -5.54
N LEU A 77 -4.56 -26.33 -4.60
CA LEU A 77 -3.11 -26.34 -4.36
C LEU A 77 -2.64 -27.68 -3.76
N GLU A 78 -3.44 -28.28 -2.88
CA GLU A 78 -3.17 -29.63 -2.32
C GLU A 78 -3.23 -30.69 -3.44
N ASP A 79 -4.24 -30.64 -4.32
CA ASP A 79 -4.39 -31.60 -5.43
C ASP A 79 -3.23 -31.51 -6.44
N THR A 80 -2.64 -30.32 -6.60
CA THR A 80 -1.53 -30.07 -7.53
C THR A 80 -0.15 -30.28 -6.91
N GLY A 81 -0.08 -30.76 -5.67
CA GLY A 81 1.18 -31.01 -4.95
C GLY A 81 1.91 -29.72 -4.52
N GLN A 82 1.21 -28.58 -4.48
CA GLN A 82 1.74 -27.31 -3.98
C GLN A 82 1.53 -27.17 -2.46
N ASP A 83 1.87 -28.23 -1.72
CA ASP A 83 1.56 -28.39 -0.29
C ASP A 83 2.17 -27.30 0.60
N GLY A 84 3.36 -26.81 0.23
CA GLY A 84 4.01 -25.71 0.96
C GLY A 84 3.19 -24.42 0.94
N LEU A 85 2.60 -24.11 -0.21
CA LEU A 85 1.77 -22.92 -0.39
C LEU A 85 0.38 -23.12 0.23
N ALA A 86 -0.21 -24.30 0.05
CA ALA A 86 -1.48 -24.68 0.65
C ALA A 86 -1.43 -24.63 2.18
N SER A 87 -0.42 -25.26 2.79
CA SER A 87 -0.21 -25.28 4.24
C SER A 87 -0.02 -23.87 4.82
N PHE A 88 0.73 -23.02 4.11
CA PHE A 88 0.92 -21.62 4.50
C PHE A 88 -0.39 -20.84 4.51
N LEU A 89 -1.19 -20.93 3.44
CA LEU A 89 -2.49 -20.25 3.35
C LEU A 89 -3.48 -20.78 4.38
N ARG A 90 -3.50 -22.10 4.61
CA ARG A 90 -4.36 -22.76 5.60
C ARG A 90 -4.01 -22.31 7.02
N THR A 91 -2.73 -22.37 7.39
CA THR A 91 -2.22 -21.92 8.70
C THR A 91 -2.53 -20.44 8.94
N SER A 92 -2.29 -19.60 7.94
CA SER A 92 -2.59 -18.16 8.00
C SER A 92 -4.09 -17.89 8.18
N ARG A 93 -4.95 -18.69 7.55
CA ARG A 93 -6.40 -18.57 7.65
C ARG A 93 -6.93 -19.01 9.01
N HIS A 94 -6.39 -20.08 9.58
CA HIS A 94 -6.77 -20.54 10.93
C HIS A 94 -6.37 -19.53 12.00
N SER A 95 -5.18 -18.94 11.87
CA SER A 95 -4.74 -17.83 12.73
C SER A 95 -5.68 -16.61 12.64
N ALA A 96 -6.17 -16.30 11.44
CA ALA A 96 -7.11 -15.21 11.22
C ALA A 96 -8.55 -15.47 11.74
N LYS A 97 -8.98 -16.74 11.89
CA LYS A 97 -10.32 -17.09 12.39
C LYS A 97 -10.41 -17.24 13.91
N LEU A 98 -9.29 -17.46 14.60
CA LEU A 98 -9.22 -17.57 16.05
C LEU A 98 -9.33 -16.20 16.77
N SER A 99 -9.38 -15.10 16.03
CA SER A 99 -9.42 -13.72 16.55
C SER A 99 -10.81 -13.08 16.64
N LYS A 100 -11.92 -13.85 16.67
CA LYS A 100 -13.26 -13.32 16.99
C LYS A 100 -13.49 -13.27 18.51
N PRO A 101 -13.76 -12.10 19.14
CA PRO A 101 -13.94 -11.99 20.59
C PRO A 101 -15.40 -12.13 21.05
N THR A 102 -15.58 -12.81 22.19
CA THR A 102 -16.80 -12.87 23.03
C THR A 102 -17.01 -11.52 23.77
N PRO A 103 -18.26 -11.08 24.04
CA PRO A 103 -18.52 -9.73 24.54
C PRO A 103 -18.29 -9.61 26.04
N GLY A 104 -17.49 -8.61 26.44
CA GLY A 104 -17.29 -8.25 27.85
C GLY A 104 -16.19 -7.20 28.04
N ASN A 105 -16.62 -5.94 28.15
CA ASN A 105 -15.88 -4.76 28.64
C ASN A 105 -14.73 -4.16 27.80
N PRO A 106 -14.57 -2.82 27.88
CA PRO A 106 -13.99 -2.00 26.82
C PRO A 106 -12.48 -2.17 26.78
N THR A 107 -11.94 -2.46 25.59
CA THR A 107 -10.51 -2.64 25.37
C THR A 107 -10.03 -1.88 24.12
N PRO A 108 -8.77 -1.39 24.15
CA PRO A 108 -8.20 -0.55 23.10
C PRO A 108 -7.94 -1.37 21.83
N VAL A 109 -8.22 -0.79 20.66
CA VAL A 109 -7.83 -1.39 19.37
C VAL A 109 -6.35 -1.12 19.13
N VAL A 110 -5.51 -2.03 19.59
CA VAL A 110 -4.06 -2.06 19.31
C VAL A 110 -3.85 -2.73 17.95
N LEU A 111 -3.44 -1.97 16.94
CA LEU A 111 -2.88 -2.52 15.71
C LEU A 111 -1.43 -2.96 16.01
N ARG A 112 -1.24 -4.21 16.44
CA ARG A 112 0.08 -4.79 16.71
C ARG A 112 0.74 -5.32 15.43
N PRO A 113 1.97 -4.92 15.09
CA PRO A 113 2.81 -5.67 14.15
C PRO A 113 3.45 -6.89 14.85
N GLU A 114 3.54 -8.02 14.14
CA GLU A 114 4.34 -9.19 14.50
C GLU A 114 5.84 -8.81 14.68
N PRO A 115 6.58 -9.43 15.62
CA PRO A 115 7.96 -9.09 15.89
C PRO A 115 8.93 -9.64 14.83
N PRO A 116 10.00 -8.90 14.45
CA PRO A 116 11.08 -9.45 13.66
C PRO A 116 11.95 -10.40 14.51
N ARG A 117 12.41 -11.49 13.89
CA ARG A 117 13.35 -12.47 14.46
C ARG A 117 14.73 -11.82 14.69
N PRO A 118 15.51 -12.29 15.68
CA PRO A 118 16.69 -11.59 16.16
C PRO A 118 17.83 -11.67 15.14
N VAL A 119 18.46 -10.52 14.90
CA VAL A 119 19.80 -10.45 14.30
C VAL A 119 20.76 -10.24 15.45
N ASP A 120 21.74 -11.13 15.57
CA ASP A 120 22.80 -11.06 16.57
C ASP A 120 23.59 -9.75 16.42
N THR A 121 23.45 -8.87 17.40
CA THR A 121 24.41 -7.78 17.63
C THR A 121 25.29 -8.15 18.82
N GLY A 122 26.51 -8.55 18.52
CA GLY A 122 27.62 -8.53 19.47
C GLY A 122 28.08 -7.10 19.72
N SER A 123 27.98 -6.70 20.99
CA SER A 123 28.98 -5.98 21.78
C SER A 123 29.42 -4.54 21.41
N GLY A 124 29.13 -3.63 22.35
CA GLY A 124 29.86 -2.37 22.60
C GLY A 124 29.31 -1.17 21.81
N GLY A 125 29.03 0.00 22.36
CA GLY A 125 29.40 0.61 23.62
C GLY A 125 29.63 2.10 23.37
N PHE A 126 28.90 2.94 24.09
CA PHE A 126 29.19 4.34 24.44
C PHE A 126 29.06 5.51 23.44
N SER A 127 28.20 6.45 23.88
CA SER A 127 28.31 7.92 23.94
C SER A 127 28.25 8.79 22.68
N ASP A 128 27.21 9.64 22.69
CA ASP A 128 27.13 11.05 22.27
C ASP A 128 28.31 11.65 21.48
N VAL A 129 28.01 12.18 20.28
CA VAL A 129 28.26 13.60 19.90
C VAL A 129 27.32 13.93 18.72
N TRP A 130 26.38 14.85 18.94
CA TRP A 130 25.69 15.55 17.85
C TRP A 130 26.66 16.55 17.22
N GLN A 131 27.02 16.37 15.95
CA GLN A 131 27.67 17.42 15.16
C GLN A 131 26.82 17.81 13.97
N LYS A 132 26.62 19.12 13.87
CA LYS A 132 25.83 19.86 12.90
C LYS A 132 26.78 20.25 11.77
N ASP A 133 26.57 19.70 10.58
CA ASP A 133 27.40 20.05 9.43
C ASP A 133 27.14 21.52 9.01
N HIS A 134 28.22 22.29 8.98
CA HIS A 134 28.27 23.65 8.46
C HIS A 134 28.39 23.60 6.93
N GLY A 135 27.54 24.36 6.23
CA GLY A 135 27.50 24.45 4.77
C GLY A 135 28.82 24.93 4.15
N PHE A 136 29.07 24.48 2.93
CA PHE A 136 30.26 24.82 2.14
C PHE A 136 30.07 26.14 1.37
N GLU A 137 31.11 26.97 1.38
CA GLU A 137 31.12 28.30 0.77
C GLU A 137 31.42 28.21 -0.74
N VAL A 138 30.56 28.80 -1.56
CA VAL A 138 30.64 28.74 -3.03
C VAL A 138 31.45 29.92 -3.55
N ALA A 139 32.65 29.67 -4.08
CA ALA A 139 33.43 30.69 -4.78
C ALA A 139 32.83 30.97 -6.16
N SER A 140 32.50 32.24 -6.40
CA SER A 140 32.00 32.74 -7.68
C SER A 140 33.17 33.13 -8.60
N THR A 141 33.18 32.62 -9.83
CA THR A 141 33.97 33.21 -10.94
C THR A 141 33.12 33.28 -12.21
N SER A 142 33.24 34.39 -12.93
CA SER A 142 32.66 34.66 -14.26
C SER A 142 33.67 35.44 -15.09
N PRO A 143 33.48 35.64 -16.41
CA PRO A 143 33.28 34.68 -17.48
C PRO A 143 34.37 34.86 -18.58
N GLU A 144 34.21 34.19 -19.73
CA GLU A 144 35.01 34.26 -21.00
C GLU A 144 36.08 33.17 -21.15
N ASP A 145 36.20 32.38 -22.23
CA ASP A 145 35.35 32.10 -23.39
C ASP A 145 35.83 30.75 -24.01
N ARG A 146 34.88 29.88 -24.37
CA ARG A 146 34.90 28.72 -25.32
C ARG A 146 35.75 27.48 -25.02
N LEU A 147 35.07 26.34 -24.78
CA LEU A 147 34.60 25.42 -25.83
C LEU A 147 33.85 24.20 -25.23
N SER A 148 32.82 23.77 -25.97
CA SER A 148 32.11 22.46 -25.92
C SER A 148 31.21 22.17 -24.71
N GLY A 149 29.91 22.24 -24.96
CA GLY A 149 28.84 22.17 -23.96
C GLY A 149 28.65 20.80 -23.31
N SER A 150 28.37 20.89 -22.02
CA SER A 150 27.88 19.86 -21.11
C SER A 150 26.42 19.51 -21.35
N ASN A 151 26.05 18.27 -21.00
CA ASN A 151 24.77 17.99 -20.37
C ASN A 151 25.05 17.15 -19.12
N PRO A 152 24.38 17.41 -17.98
CA PRO A 152 24.46 16.53 -16.81
C PRO A 152 23.80 15.18 -17.13
N GLU A 153 24.47 14.08 -16.75
CA GLU A 153 23.96 12.72 -16.93
C GLU A 153 22.70 12.51 -16.08
N THR A 154 21.63 12.05 -16.74
CA THR A 154 20.35 11.64 -16.15
C THR A 154 20.52 10.27 -15.48
N ASP A 155 19.99 10.08 -14.28
CA ASP A 155 20.02 8.82 -13.50
C ASP A 155 18.99 7.77 -13.96
N ALA A 156 18.22 8.08 -15.00
CA ALA A 156 17.25 7.20 -15.62
C ALA A 156 17.82 6.62 -16.92
N THR A 157 17.92 5.29 -17.01
CA THR A 157 18.23 4.60 -18.26
C THR A 157 16.99 4.61 -19.18
N PRO A 158 17.05 5.21 -20.38
CA PRO A 158 15.98 5.04 -21.35
C PRO A 158 15.96 3.60 -21.82
N PHE A 159 14.78 3.03 -21.97
CA PHE A 159 14.60 1.73 -22.62
C PHE A 159 15.10 1.84 -24.07
N GLN A 160 16.10 1.05 -24.45
CA GLN A 160 16.53 0.97 -25.85
C GLN A 160 15.50 0.18 -26.65
N GLU A 161 14.72 0.92 -27.43
CA GLU A 161 13.73 0.39 -28.37
C GLU A 161 14.44 -0.05 -29.64
N GLY A 162 14.40 -1.36 -29.92
CA GLY A 162 14.85 -1.88 -31.20
C GLY A 162 13.90 -1.42 -32.31
N SER A 163 14.41 -0.56 -33.19
CA SER A 163 13.98 -0.43 -34.60
C SER A 163 12.46 -0.50 -34.85
N GLY A 164 11.76 0.59 -34.52
CA GLY A 164 10.39 0.80 -34.98
C GLY A 164 9.92 2.20 -34.62
N THR A 165 10.11 3.16 -35.51
CA THR A 165 9.43 4.45 -35.45
C THR A 165 7.92 4.22 -35.59
N MET A 166 7.24 4.02 -34.47
CA MET A 166 5.83 4.33 -34.30
C MET A 166 5.73 5.27 -33.12
N ASP A 167 5.82 6.57 -33.38
CA ASP A 167 5.24 7.56 -32.48
C ASP A 167 3.78 7.14 -32.29
N GLN A 168 3.43 6.66 -31.09
CA GLN A 168 2.08 6.27 -30.73
C GLN A 168 1.19 7.53 -30.84
N PRO A 169 0.28 7.63 -31.84
CA PRO A 169 -0.52 8.84 -32.10
C PRO A 169 -1.52 9.20 -30.98
N ASP A 170 -1.53 8.39 -29.93
CA ASP A 170 -2.49 8.34 -28.83
C ASP A 170 -1.84 8.62 -27.47
N ALA A 171 -0.69 9.29 -27.45
CA ALA A 171 -0.24 10.07 -26.29
C ALA A 171 -1.19 11.26 -26.04
N MET A 172 -2.47 10.95 -25.80
CA MET A 172 -3.40 11.83 -25.12
C MET A 172 -2.76 12.16 -23.79
N SER A 173 -2.86 13.42 -23.36
CA SER A 173 -2.46 13.86 -22.04
C SER A 173 -3.37 13.24 -20.97
N SER A 174 -3.36 11.91 -20.83
CA SER A 174 -4.05 11.20 -19.76
C SER A 174 -3.17 11.33 -18.54
N LEU A 175 -3.73 11.91 -17.50
CA LEU A 175 -3.06 12.02 -16.22
C LEU A 175 -2.66 10.64 -15.71
N PRO A 176 -1.58 10.52 -14.92
CA PRO A 176 -1.26 9.26 -14.26
C PRO A 176 -2.48 8.72 -13.51
N THR A 177 -2.72 7.41 -13.58
CA THR A 177 -3.89 6.74 -12.99
C THR A 177 -4.19 7.08 -11.52
N PRO A 178 -3.22 7.40 -10.63
CA PRO A 178 -3.54 7.85 -9.26
C PRO A 178 -3.70 9.37 -9.10
N SER A 179 -3.79 10.14 -10.19
CA SER A 179 -3.99 11.59 -10.11
C SER A 179 -5.30 11.97 -9.42
N ASP A 180 -5.28 13.08 -8.71
CA ASP A 180 -6.46 13.69 -8.06
C ASP A 180 -7.06 12.86 -6.90
N ILE A 181 -6.21 12.07 -6.22
CA ILE A 181 -6.55 11.35 -4.98
C ILE A 181 -5.88 12.01 -3.78
N PHE A 182 -6.63 12.16 -2.68
CA PHE A 182 -6.09 12.52 -1.37
C PHE A 182 -6.55 11.50 -0.33
N VAL A 183 -5.61 10.94 0.44
CA VAL A 183 -5.91 9.98 1.51
C VAL A 183 -5.37 10.51 2.82
N SER A 184 -6.20 10.60 3.85
CA SER A 184 -5.75 10.92 5.21
C SER A 184 -6.06 9.78 6.17
N TYR A 185 -5.07 9.45 7.00
CA TYR A 185 -5.16 8.44 8.04
C TYR A 185 -5.18 9.11 9.40
N SER A 186 -6.01 8.59 10.30
CA SER A 186 -6.05 9.06 11.69
C SER A 186 -4.75 8.76 12.44
N THR A 187 -4.01 7.74 12.03
CA THR A 187 -2.71 7.36 12.58
C THR A 187 -1.91 6.54 11.54
N PHE A 188 -0.58 6.52 11.63
CA PHE A 188 0.22 5.63 10.80
C PHE A 188 -0.05 4.15 11.13
N PRO A 189 0.02 3.23 10.14
CA PRO A 189 -0.07 1.80 10.42
C PRO A 189 0.92 1.37 11.50
N GLY A 190 0.45 0.60 12.48
CA GLY A 190 1.24 0.19 13.65
C GLY A 190 1.14 1.12 14.86
N PHE A 191 0.40 2.22 14.74
CA PHE A 191 0.10 3.14 15.84
C PHE A 191 -1.38 3.10 16.22
N VAL A 192 -1.70 3.67 17.39
CA VAL A 192 -3.07 3.67 17.94
C VAL A 192 -3.83 4.91 17.45
N SER A 193 -5.10 4.71 17.13
CA SER A 193 -6.06 5.78 16.90
C SER A 193 -7.00 5.86 18.10
N TRP A 194 -6.97 6.97 18.84
CA TRP A 194 -7.73 7.12 20.06
C TRP A 194 -9.16 7.57 19.81
N ARG A 195 -10.04 7.20 20.73
CA ARG A 195 -11.47 7.50 20.71
C ARG A 195 -12.00 7.62 22.14
N ASP A 196 -12.89 8.58 22.35
CA ASP A 196 -13.79 8.62 23.49
C ASP A 196 -15.12 7.91 23.16
N THR A 197 -15.71 7.23 24.14
CA THR A 197 -16.95 6.47 23.95
C THR A 197 -18.17 7.37 23.76
N LYS A 198 -18.13 8.60 24.26
CA LYS A 198 -19.23 9.58 24.18
C LYS A 198 -19.02 10.58 23.05
N SER A 199 -17.82 11.15 22.89
CA SER A 199 -17.55 12.18 21.87
C SER A 199 -17.10 11.61 20.51
N GLY A 200 -16.52 10.42 20.48
CA GLY A 200 -16.07 9.77 19.25
C GLY A 200 -14.55 9.81 19.05
N SER A 201 -14.10 9.58 17.81
CA SER A 201 -12.66 9.50 17.50
C SER A 201 -12.01 10.86 17.70
N TRP A 202 -10.86 10.87 18.38
CA TRP A 202 -10.08 12.09 18.57
C TRP A 202 -9.74 12.78 17.25
N TYR A 203 -9.45 12.00 16.21
CA TYR A 203 -9.14 12.52 14.89
C TYR A 203 -10.37 13.11 14.21
N VAL A 204 -11.49 12.39 14.17
CA VAL A 204 -12.71 12.85 13.48
C VAL A 204 -13.32 14.08 14.17
N GLU A 205 -13.35 14.09 15.51
CA GLU A 205 -13.81 15.24 16.29
C GLU A 205 -12.96 16.49 16.03
N THR A 206 -11.65 16.31 15.97
CA THR A 206 -10.72 17.43 15.68
C THR A 206 -10.83 17.89 14.23
N LEU A 207 -11.06 16.96 13.29
CA LEU A 207 -11.28 17.26 11.88
C LEU A 207 -12.53 18.12 11.70
N ASP A 208 -13.64 17.72 12.32
CA ASP A 208 -14.91 18.44 12.26
C ASP A 208 -14.76 19.88 12.79
N SER A 209 -14.19 20.04 13.99
CA SER A 209 -13.95 21.35 14.60
C SER A 209 -13.05 22.27 13.77
N ILE A 210 -12.02 21.72 13.12
CA ILE A 210 -11.12 22.52 12.27
C ILE A 210 -11.77 22.89 10.95
N PHE A 211 -12.54 21.98 10.36
CA PHE A 211 -13.23 22.26 9.10
C PHE A 211 -14.29 23.34 9.31
N GLU A 212 -15.06 23.26 10.39
CA GLU A 212 -16.03 24.29 10.76
C GLU A 212 -15.39 25.68 10.85
N GLN A 213 -14.21 25.77 11.46
CA GLN A 213 -13.53 27.05 11.69
C GLN A 213 -12.74 27.58 10.48
N TRP A 214 -12.13 26.72 9.67
CA TRP A 214 -11.09 27.15 8.71
C TRP A 214 -11.38 26.78 7.26
N ALA A 215 -12.39 25.93 6.97
CA ALA A 215 -12.63 25.44 5.62
C ALA A 215 -13.02 26.54 4.61
N HIS A 216 -13.46 27.71 5.08
CA HIS A 216 -13.78 28.86 4.23
C HIS A 216 -12.55 29.66 3.77
N VAL A 217 -11.39 29.50 4.43
CA VAL A 217 -10.17 30.30 4.15
C VAL A 217 -9.04 29.43 3.61
N GLU A 218 -8.93 28.19 4.09
CA GLU A 218 -7.76 27.35 3.84
C GLU A 218 -8.03 26.18 2.91
N ASP A 219 -6.97 25.72 2.25
CA ASP A 219 -7.02 24.50 1.45
C ASP A 219 -6.96 23.23 2.32
N LEU A 220 -7.44 22.11 1.77
CA LEU A 220 -7.52 20.82 2.46
C LEU A 220 -6.19 20.36 3.10
N GLN A 221 -5.04 20.61 2.46
CA GLN A 221 -3.77 20.17 3.00
C GLN A 221 -3.40 20.98 4.25
N SER A 222 -3.65 22.30 4.21
CA SER A 222 -3.48 23.19 5.35
C SER A 222 -4.41 22.82 6.51
N LEU A 223 -5.69 22.51 6.22
CA LEU A 223 -6.64 22.03 7.23
C LEU A 223 -6.15 20.75 7.91
N LEU A 224 -5.70 19.76 7.13
CA LEU A 224 -5.24 18.49 7.70
C LEU A 224 -3.92 18.62 8.46
N LEU A 225 -3.06 19.59 8.11
CA LEU A 225 -1.89 19.94 8.91
C LEU A 225 -2.31 20.50 10.28
N ARG A 226 -3.33 21.36 10.32
CA ARG A 226 -3.91 21.83 11.60
C ARG A 226 -4.48 20.68 12.41
N VAL A 227 -5.17 19.73 11.78
CA VAL A 227 -5.69 18.52 12.44
C VAL A 227 -4.54 17.70 13.04
N ALA A 228 -3.46 17.48 12.29
CA ALA A 228 -2.30 16.76 12.80
C ALA A 228 -1.69 17.44 14.03
N ASN A 229 -1.51 18.77 13.97
CA ASN A 229 -1.00 19.56 15.10
C ASN A 229 -1.92 19.46 16.32
N ALA A 230 -3.23 19.67 16.15
CA ALA A 230 -4.20 19.63 17.24
C ALA A 230 -4.32 18.22 17.87
N VAL A 231 -4.30 17.17 17.06
CA VAL A 231 -4.35 15.78 17.55
C VAL A 231 -3.05 15.41 18.30
N SER A 232 -1.89 15.91 17.88
CA SER A 232 -0.59 15.58 18.50
C SER A 232 -0.45 16.06 19.96
N VAL A 233 -1.20 17.09 20.32
CA VAL A 233 -1.24 17.68 21.68
C VAL A 233 -2.49 17.28 22.46
N LYS A 234 -3.39 16.46 21.87
CA LYS A 234 -4.65 16.07 22.49
C LYS A 234 -4.37 15.01 23.57
N GLY A 235 -4.39 15.43 24.83
CA GLY A 235 -4.24 14.55 25.99
C GLY A 235 -2.82 14.04 26.24
N ILE A 236 -2.73 13.01 27.10
CA ILE A 236 -1.46 12.43 27.56
C ILE A 236 -0.88 11.47 26.51
N TYR A 237 -1.76 10.78 25.77
CA TYR A 237 -1.38 9.83 24.74
C TYR A 237 -1.09 10.54 23.41
N LYS A 238 -0.17 9.96 22.62
CA LYS A 238 0.22 10.52 21.33
C LYS A 238 -0.48 9.81 20.19
N GLN A 239 -0.91 10.59 19.20
CA GLN A 239 -1.46 10.13 17.94
C GLN A 239 -0.89 11.01 16.83
N MET A 240 -0.48 10.36 15.74
CA MET A 240 0.23 11.00 14.63
C MET A 240 -0.54 10.73 13.33
N PRO A 241 -1.46 11.63 12.94
CA PRO A 241 -2.15 11.53 11.66
C PRO A 241 -1.18 11.65 10.48
N GLY A 242 -1.52 11.02 9.37
CA GLY A 242 -0.74 11.05 8.13
C GLY A 242 -1.59 11.29 6.90
N CYS A 243 -0.99 11.67 5.78
CA CYS A 243 -1.69 11.77 4.50
C CYS A 243 -0.82 11.44 3.29
N PHE A 244 -1.46 10.97 2.22
CA PHE A 244 -0.91 10.90 0.86
C PHE A 244 -1.67 11.88 -0.03
N ASN A 245 -0.93 12.72 -0.75
CA ASN A 245 -1.48 13.76 -1.61
C ASN A 245 -1.04 13.52 -3.05
N PHE A 246 -1.99 13.20 -3.93
CA PHE A 246 -1.82 13.12 -5.37
C PHE A 246 -2.66 14.19 -6.10
N LEU A 247 -3.19 15.18 -5.37
CA LEU A 247 -3.91 16.31 -5.93
C LEU A 247 -2.93 17.20 -6.69
N ARG A 248 -3.33 17.62 -7.89
CA ARG A 248 -2.51 18.54 -8.72
C ARG A 248 -2.92 20.01 -8.55
N LYS A 249 -3.96 20.26 -7.78
CA LYS A 249 -4.47 21.60 -7.43
C LYS A 249 -4.81 21.66 -5.95
N LYS A 250 -4.72 22.84 -5.36
CA LYS A 250 -5.24 23.09 -4.01
C LYS A 250 -6.76 22.90 -4.01
N LEU A 251 -7.26 22.14 -3.04
CA LEU A 251 -8.69 21.91 -2.86
C LEU A 251 -9.21 22.85 -1.78
N PHE A 252 -10.16 23.71 -2.13
CA PHE A 252 -10.87 24.59 -1.20
C PHE A 252 -12.32 24.14 -1.08
N PHE A 253 -12.89 24.29 0.11
CA PHE A 253 -14.30 24.01 0.33
C PHE A 253 -15.12 25.24 -0.07
N LYS A 254 -16.19 25.02 -0.83
CA LYS A 254 -17.18 26.07 -1.08
C LYS A 254 -17.99 26.25 0.19
N THR A 255 -17.85 27.40 0.82
CA THR A 255 -18.74 27.83 1.90
C THR A 255 -19.81 28.75 1.32
N GLN A 256 -21.05 28.55 1.76
CA GLN A 256 -22.23 29.32 1.31
C GLN A 256 -22.37 30.61 2.10
#